data_AF-A0A2Z6ABZ8-F1
#
_entry.id   AF-A0A2Z6ABZ8-F1
#
_cell.length_a   1.000
_cell.length_b   1.000
_cell.length_c   1.000
_cell.angle_alpha   90.00
_cell.angle_beta   90.00
_cell.angle_gamma   90.00
#
_symmetry.space_group_name_H-M   'P 1'
#
loop_
_entity.id
_entity.type
_entity.pdbx_description
1 polymer ?
#
loop_
_entity_poly.entity_id
_entity_poly.type
_entity_poly.pdbx_seq_one_letter_code
_entity_poly.pdbx_strand_id
1 'polypeptide(L)'
;MTLFGIPVIPVLVFVILVALAIAFFRYFFIPANRLDANLKLIIANVEATRARGQNDLSRCFEPDRAIAAIFNEYRETLHVQKDLDVQTGEMVERAIRSTVPAEMFLSPHAVVDNRVHAEFFKHLPGIFTGIGIIGTFTGLLTGLSSFQISDDSGVVRNSLTALLHGVSEAFIVSAFAIIFAMITTGLEKFRLNSLYRKVTQLAHEIDATYEAGAGEEYLARLVSSSEDAASQTKILKDALVADLREILTELADRQINATVQRSNELGTTIAGALTDALKGPLDQIAGAVGQVSQDQSSAVTKLLTDVLASFSVGIR
;
A
#
# COMPACT_ATOMS: atom_id res chain seq x y z
N MET A 1 -5.59 2.58 70.10
CA MET A 1 -4.79 1.34 70.12
C MET A 1 -3.34 1.71 69.86
N THR A 2 -2.48 1.59 70.86
CA THR A 2 -1.03 1.78 70.74
C THR A 2 -0.37 0.41 70.72
N LEU A 3 0.43 0.11 69.70
CA LEU A 3 1.40 -0.98 69.75
C LEU A 3 2.75 -0.34 70.06
N PHE A 4 3.40 -0.77 71.15
CA PHE A 4 4.74 -0.32 71.55
C PHE A 4 4.90 1.19 71.81
N GLY A 5 3.83 1.92 72.15
CA GLY A 5 3.91 3.34 72.48
C GLY A 5 3.99 4.30 71.29
N ILE A 6 3.91 3.80 70.06
CA ILE A 6 3.85 4.58 68.83
C ILE A 6 2.40 4.57 68.31
N PRO A 7 1.83 5.69 67.83
CA PRO A 7 0.51 5.65 67.23
C PRO A 7 0.51 4.77 65.99
N VAL A 8 -0.37 3.77 65.99
CA VAL A 8 -0.40 2.69 65.00
C VAL A 8 -0.69 3.20 63.59
N ILE A 9 -1.43 4.30 63.48
CA ILE A 9 -1.90 4.83 62.21
C ILE A 9 -0.77 5.50 61.40
N PRO A 10 0.00 6.48 61.94
CA PRO A 10 1.16 7.04 61.25
C PRO A 10 2.17 5.97 60.80
N VAL A 11 2.43 4.97 61.63
CA VAL A 11 3.33 3.85 61.29
C VAL A 11 2.78 3.04 60.13
N LEU A 12 1.50 2.67 60.17
CA LEU A 12 0.86 1.91 59.10
C LEU A 12 0.89 2.68 57.77
N VAL A 13 0.57 3.97 57.79
CA VAL A 13 0.65 4.84 56.61
C VAL A 13 2.08 4.87 56.07
N PHE A 14 3.08 5.07 56.94
CA PHE A 14 4.49 5.07 56.54
C PHE A 14 4.93 3.73 55.92
N VAL A 15 4.52 2.60 56.51
CA VAL A 15 4.80 1.26 55.95
C VAL A 15 4.19 1.09 54.56
N ILE A 16 2.96 1.58 54.33
CA ILE A 16 2.34 1.55 53.01
C ILE A 16 3.13 2.40 52.01
N LEU A 17 3.55 3.61 52.40
CA LEU A 17 4.37 4.48 51.55
C LEU A 17 5.69 3.79 51.17
N VAL A 18 6.38 3.19 52.13
CA VAL A 18 7.62 2.45 51.87
C VAL A 18 7.36 1.23 50.97
N ALA A 19 6.28 0.49 51.19
CA ALA A 19 5.91 -0.65 50.34
C ALA A 19 5.65 -0.23 48.89
N LEU A 20 4.95 0.90 48.67
CA LEU A 20 4.74 1.47 47.34
C LEU A 20 6.04 1.94 46.69
N ALA A 21 6.96 2.55 47.45
CA ALA A 21 8.26 2.95 46.95
C ALA A 21 9.12 1.74 46.54
N ILE A 22 9.08 0.65 47.32
CA ILE A 22 9.74 -0.62 46.98
C ILE A 22 9.11 -1.22 45.72
N ALA A 23 7.77 -1.21 45.62
CA ALA A 23 7.06 -1.68 44.44
C ALA A 23 7.46 -0.88 43.18
N PHE A 24 7.56 0.44 43.27
CA PHE A 24 8.08 1.28 42.19
C PHE A 24 9.50 0.88 41.79
N PHE A 25 10.41 0.74 42.75
CA PHE A 25 11.78 0.33 42.44
C PHE A 25 11.83 -1.04 41.75
N ARG A 26 11.03 -2.01 42.20
CA ARG A 26 11.05 -3.37 41.67
C ARG A 26 10.35 -3.52 40.32
N TYR A 27 9.20 -2.88 40.13
CA TYR A 27 8.34 -3.06 38.95
C TYR A 27 8.50 -1.97 37.89
N PHE A 28 9.08 -0.82 38.20
CA PHE A 28 9.41 0.22 37.22
C PHE A 28 10.92 0.31 36.98
N PHE A 29 11.72 0.50 38.04
CA PHE A 29 13.13 0.85 37.88
C PHE A 29 14.01 -0.30 37.37
N ILE A 30 13.83 -1.52 37.88
CA ILE A 30 14.53 -2.71 37.39
C ILE A 30 14.23 -3.00 35.91
N PRO A 31 12.97 -3.11 35.45
CA PRO A 31 12.68 -3.37 34.05
C PRO A 31 13.11 -2.21 33.15
N ALA A 32 12.97 -0.95 33.59
CA ALA A 32 13.46 0.21 32.84
C ALA A 32 14.97 0.15 32.59
N ASN A 33 15.77 -0.20 33.61
CA ASN A 33 17.23 -0.33 33.45
C ASN A 33 17.63 -1.54 32.59
N ARG A 34 16.89 -2.65 32.67
CA ARG A 34 17.11 -3.80 31.78
C ARG A 34 16.83 -3.43 30.33
N LEU A 35 15.71 -2.75 30.07
CA LEU A 35 15.36 -2.27 28.75
C LEU A 35 16.37 -1.24 28.22
N ASP A 36 16.87 -0.34 29.07
CA ASP A 36 17.92 0.62 28.73
C ASP A 36 19.21 -0.08 28.26
N ALA A 37 19.64 -1.12 28.99
CA ALA A 37 20.81 -1.91 28.64
C ALA A 37 20.61 -2.66 27.31
N ASN A 38 19.45 -3.31 27.14
CA ASN A 38 19.11 -4.02 25.90
C ASN A 38 19.08 -3.06 24.70
N LEU A 39 18.41 -1.91 24.83
CA LEU A 39 18.34 -0.91 23.75
C LEU A 39 19.73 -0.39 23.37
N LYS A 40 20.60 -0.09 24.35
CA LYS A 40 21.98 0.33 24.07
C LYS A 40 22.77 -0.73 23.30
N LEU A 41 22.64 -2.00 23.70
CA LEU A 41 23.31 -3.11 23.01
C LEU A 41 22.79 -3.27 21.58
N ILE A 42 21.47 -3.22 21.38
CA ILE A 42 20.85 -3.34 20.06
C ILE A 42 21.29 -2.18 19.16
N ILE A 43 21.23 -0.93 19.65
CA ILE A 43 21.67 0.25 18.89
C ILE A 43 23.13 0.11 18.47
N ALA A 44 24.02 -0.24 19.41
CA ALA A 44 25.44 -0.41 19.10
C ALA A 44 25.68 -1.54 18.07
N ASN A 45 24.92 -2.63 18.14
CA ASN A 45 24.99 -3.73 17.18
C ASN A 45 24.50 -3.29 15.79
N VAL A 46 23.41 -2.52 15.71
CA VAL A 46 22.88 -1.98 14.45
C VAL A 46 23.89 -1.02 13.82
N GLU A 47 24.41 -0.05 14.59
CA GLU A 47 25.43 0.89 14.13
C GLU A 47 26.68 0.17 13.61
N ALA A 48 27.17 -0.84 14.34
CA ALA A 48 28.33 -1.62 13.94
C ALA A 48 28.08 -2.48 12.69
N THR A 49 26.86 -3.02 12.54
CA THR A 49 26.47 -3.83 11.38
C THR A 49 26.37 -2.96 10.13
N ARG A 50 25.74 -1.78 10.24
CA ARG A 50 25.69 -0.78 9.18
C ARG A 50 27.08 -0.30 8.78
N ALA A 51 27.96 -0.03 9.76
CA ALA A 51 29.34 0.40 9.50
C ALA A 51 30.17 -0.66 8.73
N ARG A 52 29.78 -1.94 8.81
CA ARG A 52 30.38 -3.04 8.02
C ARG A 52 29.77 -3.17 6.61
N GLY A 53 28.77 -2.34 6.26
CA GLY A 53 28.04 -2.42 5.01
C GLY A 53 27.09 -3.62 4.92
N GLN A 54 26.72 -4.22 6.07
CA GLN A 54 25.77 -5.33 6.12
C GLN A 54 24.34 -4.79 6.33
N ASN A 55 23.40 -5.32 5.56
CA ASN A 55 22.00 -4.90 5.63
C ASN A 55 21.12 -5.85 6.48
N ASP A 56 21.61 -7.03 6.87
CA ASP A 56 20.87 -7.94 7.75
C ASP A 56 21.04 -7.56 9.22
N LEU A 57 20.02 -6.90 9.77
CA LEU A 57 20.00 -6.49 11.18
C LEU A 57 19.42 -7.56 12.11
N SER A 58 18.96 -8.71 11.62
CA SER A 58 18.17 -9.69 12.41
C SER A 58 18.87 -10.14 13.69
N ARG A 59 20.18 -10.37 13.63
CA ARG A 59 21.01 -10.78 14.79
C ARG A 59 21.20 -9.67 15.83
N CYS A 60 21.04 -8.41 15.44
CA CYS A 60 21.22 -7.29 16.37
C CYS A 60 20.17 -7.27 17.47
N PHE A 61 19.00 -7.87 17.24
CA PHE A 61 17.85 -7.87 18.14
C PHE A 61 17.76 -9.09 19.07
N GLU A 62 18.66 -10.06 18.94
CA GLU A 62 18.74 -11.24 19.82
C GLU A 62 18.73 -10.94 21.34
N PRO A 63 19.31 -9.83 21.84
CA PRO A 63 19.27 -9.49 23.27
C PRO A 63 17.86 -9.31 23.85
N ASP A 64 16.86 -8.99 23.00
CA ASP A 64 15.49 -8.76 23.45
C ASP A 64 14.47 -9.38 22.51
N ARG A 65 13.93 -10.55 22.89
CA ARG A 65 12.97 -11.32 22.07
C ARG A 65 11.74 -10.51 21.66
N ALA A 66 11.24 -9.62 22.51
CA ALA A 66 10.03 -8.88 22.20
C ALA A 66 10.31 -7.67 21.30
N ILE A 67 11.51 -7.05 21.35
CA ILE A 67 11.91 -6.07 20.32
C ILE A 67 12.20 -6.81 19.01
N ALA A 68 12.83 -7.99 19.07
CA ALA A 68 13.08 -8.82 17.89
C ALA A 68 11.79 -9.24 17.17
N ALA A 69 10.72 -9.52 17.91
CA ALA A 69 9.41 -9.82 17.31
C ALA A 69 8.86 -8.62 16.53
N ILE A 70 8.89 -7.41 17.10
CA ILE A 70 8.47 -6.17 16.42
C ILE A 70 9.35 -5.90 15.19
N PHE A 71 10.65 -6.11 15.31
CA PHE A 71 11.57 -5.96 14.18
C PHE A 71 11.30 -6.98 13.07
N ASN A 72 10.93 -8.23 13.41
CA ASN A 72 10.57 -9.23 12.41
C ASN A 72 9.32 -8.85 11.63
N GLU A 73 8.31 -8.27 12.30
CA GLU A 73 7.12 -7.71 11.61
C GLU A 73 7.52 -6.55 10.68
N TYR A 74 8.36 -5.62 11.16
CA TYR A 74 8.90 -4.56 10.31
C TYR A 74 9.67 -5.12 9.10
N ARG A 75 10.45 -6.19 9.28
CA ARG A 75 11.24 -6.81 8.21
C ARG A 75 10.38 -7.33 7.06
N GLU A 76 9.13 -7.72 7.30
CA GLU A 76 8.19 -8.11 6.24
C GLU A 76 7.84 -6.95 5.30
N THR A 77 8.06 -5.71 5.73
CA THR A 77 7.85 -4.49 4.91
C THR A 77 9.06 -4.11 4.05
N LEU A 78 10.21 -4.77 4.26
CA LEU A 78 11.43 -4.52 3.50
C LEU A 78 11.36 -5.19 2.13
N HIS A 79 11.67 -4.42 1.10
CA HIS A 79 11.68 -4.91 -0.27
C HIS A 79 13.12 -5.06 -0.78
N VAL A 80 13.47 -6.27 -1.23
CA VAL A 80 14.76 -6.55 -1.86
C VAL A 80 14.70 -6.17 -3.33
N GLN A 81 15.45 -5.14 -3.73
CA GLN A 81 15.55 -4.74 -5.14
C GLN A 81 16.65 -5.54 -5.83
N LYS A 82 16.27 -6.33 -6.82
CA LYS A 82 17.20 -7.04 -7.71
C LYS A 82 17.28 -6.30 -9.03
N ASP A 83 18.48 -6.01 -9.47
CA ASP A 83 18.76 -5.36 -10.74
C ASP A 83 19.66 -6.27 -11.60
N LEU A 84 19.57 -6.14 -12.91
CA LEU A 84 20.40 -6.93 -13.81
C LEU A 84 21.80 -6.34 -13.84
N ASP A 85 22.81 -7.10 -13.42
CA ASP A 85 24.19 -6.69 -13.58
C ASP A 85 24.56 -6.77 -15.07
N VAL A 86 24.84 -5.62 -15.67
CA VAL A 86 25.10 -5.44 -17.10
C VAL A 86 26.37 -6.19 -17.55
N GLN A 87 27.28 -6.54 -16.63
CA GLN A 87 28.52 -7.25 -16.94
C GLN A 87 28.37 -8.78 -16.86
N THR A 88 27.56 -9.28 -15.93
CA THR A 88 27.42 -10.72 -15.66
C THR A 88 26.10 -11.31 -16.20
N GLY A 89 25.11 -10.48 -16.49
CA GLY A 89 23.77 -10.90 -16.91
C GLY A 89 22.94 -11.53 -15.79
N GLU A 90 23.44 -11.53 -14.55
CA GLU A 90 22.76 -12.08 -13.39
C GLU A 90 21.96 -11.01 -12.64
N MET A 91 20.85 -11.41 -12.01
CA MET A 91 20.06 -10.54 -11.15
C MET A 91 20.76 -10.41 -9.79
N VAL A 92 21.37 -9.26 -9.52
CA VAL A 92 22.09 -8.98 -8.26
C VAL A 92 21.25 -8.08 -7.36
N GLU A 93 21.27 -8.34 -6.05
CA GLU A 93 20.61 -7.48 -5.05
C GLU A 93 21.34 -6.15 -4.95
N ARG A 94 20.71 -5.08 -5.46
CA ARG A 94 21.30 -3.73 -5.51
C ARG A 94 21.06 -2.97 -4.20
N ALA A 95 19.86 -3.07 -3.64
CA ALA A 95 19.47 -2.36 -2.43
C ALA A 95 18.32 -3.07 -1.71
N ILE A 96 18.28 -2.95 -0.38
CA ILE A 96 17.11 -3.26 0.43
C ILE A 96 16.44 -1.95 0.77
N ARG A 97 15.19 -1.79 0.37
CA ARG A 97 14.44 -0.54 0.58
C ARG A 97 13.32 -0.73 1.57
N SER A 98 13.06 0.30 2.38
CA SER A 98 11.91 0.31 3.27
C SER A 98 10.70 0.95 2.59
N THR A 99 9.54 0.32 2.75
CA THR A 99 8.24 0.86 2.31
C THR A 99 7.55 1.70 3.38
N VAL A 100 7.95 1.53 4.65
CA VAL A 100 7.37 2.21 5.83
C VAL A 100 8.48 2.62 6.79
N PRO A 101 8.43 3.80 7.45
CA PRO A 101 9.40 4.17 8.47
C PRO A 101 9.41 3.20 9.66
N ALA A 102 10.59 2.89 10.20
CA ALA A 102 10.76 1.95 11.31
C ALA A 102 10.00 2.39 12.58
N GLU A 103 9.84 3.70 12.80
CA GLU A 103 9.10 4.25 13.94
C GLU A 103 7.63 3.81 13.99
N MET A 104 7.03 3.45 12.84
CA MET A 104 5.64 2.97 12.80
C MET A 104 5.45 1.63 13.53
N PHE A 105 6.51 0.81 13.58
CA PHE A 105 6.53 -0.46 14.30
C PHE A 105 7.26 -0.31 15.65
N LEU A 106 8.47 0.25 15.64
CA LEU A 106 9.28 0.49 16.83
C LEU A 106 8.94 1.84 17.47
N SER A 107 7.67 2.04 17.81
CA SER A 107 7.24 3.25 18.51
C SER A 107 7.60 3.20 20.00
N PRO A 108 7.85 4.35 20.65
CA PRO A 108 8.11 4.41 22.10
C PRO A 108 7.02 3.74 22.93
N HIS A 109 5.75 3.91 22.55
CA HIS A 109 4.61 3.28 23.21
C HIS A 109 4.64 1.74 23.11
N ALA A 110 4.91 1.19 21.92
CA ALA A 110 4.95 -0.26 21.71
C ALA A 110 6.13 -0.94 22.44
N VAL A 111 7.28 -0.27 22.48
CA VAL A 111 8.51 -0.85 23.03
C VAL A 111 8.64 -0.65 24.54
N VAL A 112 8.20 0.49 25.09
CA VAL A 112 8.52 0.91 26.46
C VAL A 112 7.33 0.80 27.41
N ASP A 113 6.19 1.40 27.09
CA ASP A 113 5.14 1.73 28.06
C ASP A 113 4.58 0.51 28.78
N ASN A 114 4.26 -0.55 28.04
CA ASN A 114 3.71 -1.78 28.62
C ASN A 114 4.73 -2.51 29.50
N ARG A 115 6.03 -2.45 29.17
CA ARG A 115 7.08 -3.18 29.89
C ARG A 115 7.41 -2.58 31.24
N VAL A 116 7.32 -1.25 31.34
CA VAL A 116 7.60 -0.51 32.57
C VAL A 116 6.32 -0.11 33.30
N HIS A 117 5.14 -0.50 32.80
CA HIS A 117 3.83 -0.11 33.32
C HIS A 117 3.70 1.41 33.48
N ALA A 118 4.16 2.15 32.48
CA ALA A 118 4.23 3.62 32.50
C ALA A 118 2.87 4.25 32.87
N GLU A 119 1.79 3.66 32.37
CA GLU A 119 0.42 4.11 32.59
C GLU A 119 -0.02 4.04 34.07
N PHE A 120 0.42 3.02 34.81
CA PHE A 120 0.12 2.93 36.25
C PHE A 120 1.01 3.89 37.04
N PHE A 121 2.31 3.87 36.76
CA PHE A 121 3.28 4.61 37.55
C PHE A 121 3.18 6.12 37.39
N LYS A 122 2.65 6.63 36.28
CA LYS A 122 2.35 8.07 36.12
C LYS A 122 1.35 8.60 37.16
N HIS A 123 0.55 7.73 37.77
CA HIS A 123 -0.43 8.08 38.80
C HIS A 123 0.09 7.83 40.23
N LEU A 124 1.21 7.11 40.38
CA LEU A 124 1.77 6.76 41.68
C LEU A 124 2.11 8.00 42.55
N PRO A 125 2.64 9.11 42.01
CA PRO A 125 2.83 10.34 42.79
C PRO A 125 1.55 10.87 43.43
N GLY A 126 0.42 10.79 42.72
CA GLY A 126 -0.90 11.17 43.26
C GLY A 126 -1.39 10.22 44.36
N ILE A 127 -1.05 8.93 44.26
CA ILE A 127 -1.35 7.95 45.30
C ILE A 127 -0.55 8.25 46.56
N PHE A 128 0.75 8.55 46.43
CA PHE A 128 1.60 8.96 47.55
C PHE A 128 1.01 10.17 48.28
N THR A 129 0.69 11.25 47.55
CA THR A 129 0.12 12.46 48.17
C THR A 129 -1.24 12.20 48.80
N GLY A 130 -2.12 11.44 48.15
CA GLY A 130 -3.42 11.05 48.69
C GLY A 130 -3.30 10.28 50.02
N ILE A 131 -2.39 9.31 50.09
CA ILE A 131 -2.12 8.55 51.32
C ILE A 131 -1.55 9.46 52.41
N GLY A 132 -0.64 10.38 52.07
CA GLY A 132 -0.11 11.37 53.02
C GLY A 132 -1.18 12.30 53.60
N ILE A 133 -2.12 12.76 52.76
CA ILE A 133 -3.27 13.57 53.17
C ILE A 133 -4.17 12.78 54.13
N ILE A 134 -4.53 11.54 53.78
CA ILE A 134 -5.34 10.66 54.65
C ILE A 134 -4.64 10.43 56.00
N GLY A 135 -3.32 10.20 55.99
CA GLY A 135 -2.53 10.04 57.21
C GLY A 135 -2.56 11.29 58.09
N THR A 136 -2.42 12.47 57.49
CA THR A 136 -2.47 13.76 58.20
C THR A 136 -3.84 13.96 58.86
N PHE A 137 -4.93 13.83 58.08
CA PHE A 137 -6.28 13.98 58.61
C PHE A 137 -6.58 12.99 59.73
N THR A 138 -6.14 11.74 59.59
CA THR A 138 -6.38 10.73 60.63
C THR A 138 -5.59 11.04 61.91
N GLY A 139 -4.36 11.54 61.78
CA GLY A 139 -3.57 12.01 62.92
C GLY A 139 -4.21 13.20 63.65
N LEU A 140 -4.72 14.18 62.89
CA LEU A 140 -5.47 15.32 63.44
C LEU A 140 -6.74 14.87 64.17
N LEU A 141 -7.54 14.00 63.56
CA LEU A 141 -8.77 13.47 64.18
C LEU A 141 -8.46 12.72 65.49
N THR A 142 -7.40 11.91 65.50
CA THR A 142 -6.97 11.18 66.69
C THR A 142 -6.48 12.13 67.79
N GLY A 143 -5.67 13.12 67.43
CA GLY A 143 -5.21 14.15 68.36
C GLY A 143 -6.36 14.92 69.00
N LEU A 144 -7.33 15.37 68.19
CA LEU A 144 -8.51 16.09 68.68
C LEU A 144 -9.40 15.22 69.57
N SER A 145 -9.58 13.94 69.23
CA SER A 145 -10.36 13.00 70.06
C SER A 145 -9.75 12.74 71.44
N SER A 146 -8.43 12.97 71.58
CA SER A 146 -7.69 12.77 72.84
C SER A 146 -7.62 14.04 73.68
N PHE A 147 -8.13 15.17 73.18
CA PHE A 147 -8.13 16.44 73.88
C PHE A 147 -9.19 16.43 75.01
N GLN A 148 -8.74 16.64 76.24
CA GLN A 148 -9.59 16.71 77.42
C GLN A 148 -9.66 18.15 77.93
N ILE A 149 -10.89 18.64 78.15
CA ILE A 149 -11.18 19.91 78.81
C ILE A 149 -11.42 19.61 80.29
N SER A 150 -10.65 20.22 81.19
CA SER A 150 -10.74 20.04 82.64
C SER A 150 -10.38 21.34 83.36
N ASP A 151 -10.87 21.53 84.59
CA ASP A 151 -10.50 22.67 85.44
C ASP A 151 -9.06 22.55 85.99
N ASP A 152 -8.47 21.35 85.91
CA ASP A 152 -7.06 21.12 86.24
C ASP A 152 -6.14 21.55 85.08
N SER A 153 -5.39 22.63 85.31
CA SER A 153 -4.37 23.14 84.38
C SER A 153 -3.33 22.10 83.95
N GLY A 154 -3.02 21.11 84.79
CA GLY A 154 -2.09 20.03 84.47
C GLY A 154 -2.64 19.06 83.42
N VAL A 155 -3.93 18.71 83.54
CA VAL A 155 -4.63 17.82 82.60
C VAL A 155 -4.76 18.48 81.23
N VAL A 156 -5.12 19.76 81.19
CA VAL A 156 -5.22 20.53 79.93
C VAL A 156 -3.86 20.70 79.25
N ARG A 157 -2.78 20.96 80.00
CA ARG A 157 -1.44 21.08 79.42
C ARG A 157 -0.94 19.76 78.84
N ASN A 158 -1.21 18.64 79.52
CA ASN A 158 -0.84 17.31 79.03
C ASN A 158 -1.67 16.91 77.80
N SER A 159 -2.97 17.19 77.78
CA SER A 159 -3.83 16.92 76.62
C SER A 159 -3.44 17.77 75.40
N LEU A 160 -3.08 19.03 75.60
CA LEU A 160 -2.54 19.91 74.56
C LEU A 160 -1.20 19.39 74.01
N THR A 161 -0.31 18.92 74.89
CA THR A 161 1.00 18.38 74.48
C THR A 161 0.84 17.09 73.67
N ALA A 162 -0.10 16.21 74.07
CA ALA A 162 -0.44 15.00 73.32
C ALA A 162 -1.07 15.32 71.95
N LEU A 163 -1.96 16.32 71.88
CA LEU A 163 -2.53 16.83 70.63
C LEU A 163 -1.42 17.32 69.69
N LEU A 164 -0.54 18.19 70.18
CA LEU A 164 0.56 18.75 69.36
C LEU A 164 1.53 17.68 68.87
N HIS A 165 1.85 16.67 69.69
CA HIS A 165 2.67 15.54 69.25
C HIS A 165 1.98 14.72 68.16
N GLY A 166 0.71 14.35 68.34
CA GLY A 166 -0.03 13.59 67.34
C GLY A 166 -0.18 14.32 66.00
N VAL A 167 -0.38 15.64 66.05
CA VAL A 167 -0.38 16.50 64.86
C VAL A 167 0.99 16.49 64.19
N SER A 168 2.07 16.74 64.94
CA SER A 168 3.44 16.80 64.44
C SER A 168 3.86 15.51 63.72
N GLU A 169 3.60 14.35 64.33
CA GLU A 169 3.92 13.05 63.72
C GLU A 169 3.17 12.82 62.40
N ALA A 170 1.90 13.23 62.34
CA ALA A 170 1.10 13.12 61.12
C ALA A 170 1.65 14.01 59.98
N PHE A 171 2.13 15.21 60.32
CA PHE A 171 2.81 16.10 59.37
C PHE A 171 4.12 15.50 58.84
N ILE A 172 4.91 14.84 59.70
CA ILE A 172 6.16 14.18 59.28
C ILE A 172 5.87 13.08 58.25
N VAL A 173 4.87 12.23 58.49
CA VAL A 173 4.47 11.18 57.54
C VAL A 173 4.03 11.77 56.19
N SER A 174 3.29 12.88 56.22
CA SER A 174 2.89 13.61 55.01
C SER A 174 4.08 14.20 54.24
N ALA A 175 5.07 14.75 54.95
CA ALA A 175 6.30 15.24 54.34
C ALA A 175 7.04 14.10 53.60
N PHE A 176 7.16 12.92 54.21
CA PHE A 176 7.73 11.75 53.53
C PHE A 176 6.92 11.33 52.29
N ALA A 177 5.59 11.36 52.36
CA ALA A 177 4.73 11.05 51.22
C ALA A 177 4.99 11.99 50.04
N ILE A 178 5.11 13.30 50.29
CA ILE A 178 5.41 14.30 49.26
C ILE A 178 6.82 14.09 48.70
N ILE A 179 7.82 13.82 49.55
CA ILE A 179 9.19 13.53 49.12
C ILE A 179 9.21 12.30 48.20
N PHE A 180 8.54 11.20 48.58
CA PHE A 180 8.45 10.01 47.73
C PHE A 180 7.71 10.28 46.42
N ALA A 181 6.64 11.08 46.43
CA ALA A 181 5.95 11.50 45.21
C ALA A 181 6.88 12.26 44.26
N MET A 182 7.64 13.23 44.77
CA MET A 182 8.59 14.03 43.99
C MET A 182 9.73 13.17 43.42
N ILE A 183 10.35 12.33 44.25
CA ILE A 183 11.43 11.42 43.81
C ILE A 183 10.92 10.45 42.74
N THR A 184 9.76 9.84 42.97
CA THR A 184 9.13 8.90 42.02
C THR A 184 8.87 9.59 40.69
N THR A 185 8.25 10.78 40.70
CA THR A 185 7.97 11.55 39.49
C THR A 185 9.23 11.90 38.72
N GLY A 186 10.24 12.45 39.42
CA GLY A 186 11.51 12.83 38.80
C GLY A 186 12.23 11.65 38.17
N LEU A 187 12.31 10.53 38.89
CA LEU A 187 12.99 9.33 38.41
C LEU A 187 12.23 8.65 37.26
N GLU A 188 10.90 8.59 37.37
CA GLU A 188 10.02 8.06 36.32
C GLU A 188 10.21 8.84 35.02
N LYS A 189 10.05 10.17 35.05
CA LYS A 189 10.16 11.01 33.85
C LYS A 189 11.57 11.00 33.27
N PHE A 190 12.61 11.02 34.11
CA PHE A 190 13.98 10.94 33.64
C PHE A 190 14.25 9.62 32.90
N ARG A 191 13.81 8.48 33.45
CA ARG A 191 14.03 7.16 32.84
C ARG A 191 13.18 6.95 31.59
N LEU A 192 11.89 7.29 31.62
CA LEU A 192 11.02 7.18 30.44
C LEU A 192 11.55 8.01 29.27
N ASN A 193 11.90 9.27 29.50
CA ASN A 193 12.43 10.13 28.44
C ASN A 193 13.74 9.57 27.85
N SER A 194 14.59 8.98 28.70
CA SER A 194 15.83 8.33 28.23
C SER A 194 15.56 7.09 27.38
N LEU A 195 14.53 6.30 27.70
CA LEU A 195 14.13 5.13 26.93
C LEU A 195 13.49 5.54 25.61
N TYR A 196 12.56 6.50 25.61
CA TYR A 196 11.92 7.01 24.40
C TYR A 196 12.93 7.53 23.39
N ARG A 197 13.91 8.34 23.84
CA ARG A 197 14.99 8.82 22.98
C ARG A 197 15.78 7.69 22.32
N LYS A 198 16.05 6.60 23.04
CA LYS A 198 16.76 5.44 22.49
C LYS A 198 15.93 4.64 21.51
N VAL A 199 14.63 4.52 21.74
CA VAL A 199 13.72 3.86 20.77
C VAL A 199 13.67 4.66 19.48
N THR A 200 13.52 5.99 19.57
CA THR A 200 13.58 6.87 18.40
C THR A 200 14.94 6.81 17.70
N GLN A 201 16.05 6.79 18.45
CA GLN A 201 17.38 6.59 17.88
C GLN A 201 17.48 5.24 17.16
N LEU A 202 17.02 4.16 17.78
CA LEU A 202 17.03 2.83 17.17
C LEU A 202 16.23 2.81 15.86
N ALA A 203 15.03 3.38 15.85
CA ALA A 203 14.24 3.51 14.62
C ALA A 203 14.99 4.28 13.54
N HIS A 204 15.65 5.39 13.90
CA HIS A 204 16.47 6.17 12.96
C HIS A 204 17.67 5.39 12.42
N GLU A 205 18.38 4.63 13.27
CA GLU A 205 19.52 3.81 12.83
C GLU A 205 19.08 2.67 11.90
N ILE A 206 17.90 2.09 12.14
CA ILE A 206 17.27 1.10 11.24
C ILE A 206 16.95 1.76 9.90
N ASP A 207 16.23 2.89 9.89
CA ASP A 207 15.88 3.59 8.66
C ASP A 207 17.11 4.08 7.90
N ALA A 208 18.19 4.49 8.59
CA ALA A 208 19.46 4.84 7.96
C ALA A 208 20.19 3.65 7.32
N THR A 209 19.78 2.41 7.61
CA THR A 209 20.32 1.19 7.00
C THR A 209 19.61 0.84 5.68
N TYR A 210 18.37 1.31 5.47
CA TYR A 210 17.56 0.97 4.30
C TYR A 210 17.20 2.22 3.49
N GLU A 211 17.29 2.16 2.16
CA GLU A 211 16.89 3.31 1.35
C GLU A 211 15.35 3.48 1.38
N ALA A 212 14.88 4.72 1.56
CA ALA A 212 13.47 5.06 1.48
C ALA A 212 12.99 5.15 0.02
N GLY A 213 11.67 5.27 -0.19
CA GLY A 213 11.10 5.65 -1.50
C GLY A 213 10.92 4.49 -2.49
N ALA A 214 10.87 3.24 -2.02
CA ALA A 214 10.61 2.10 -2.91
C ALA A 214 9.30 2.28 -3.71
N GLY A 215 8.22 2.68 -3.03
CA GLY A 215 6.89 2.85 -3.65
C GLY A 215 6.83 3.94 -4.72
N GLU A 216 7.54 5.04 -4.53
CA GLU A 216 7.55 6.18 -5.46
C GLU A 216 8.29 5.84 -6.76
N GLU A 217 9.41 5.11 -6.67
CA GLU A 217 10.11 4.63 -7.86
C GLU A 217 9.33 3.52 -8.57
N TYR A 218 8.66 2.62 -7.83
CA TYR A 218 7.76 1.63 -8.46
C TYR A 218 6.63 2.30 -9.22
N LEU A 219 6.03 3.35 -8.65
CA LEU A 219 5.04 4.16 -9.35
C LEU A 219 5.63 4.83 -10.60
N ALA A 220 6.83 5.40 -10.50
CA ALA A 220 7.51 6.00 -11.64
C ALA A 220 7.84 4.96 -12.74
N ARG A 221 8.33 3.77 -12.38
CA ARG A 221 8.59 2.66 -13.31
C ARG A 221 7.30 2.13 -13.92
N LEU A 222 6.22 2.03 -13.16
CA LEU A 222 4.92 1.60 -13.66
C LEU A 222 4.40 2.62 -14.69
N VAL A 223 4.45 3.91 -14.37
CA VAL A 223 4.10 4.99 -15.30
C VAL A 223 4.94 4.92 -16.56
N SER A 224 6.27 4.83 -16.45
CA SER A 224 7.17 4.70 -17.60
C SER A 224 6.87 3.47 -18.45
N SER A 225 6.66 2.30 -17.84
CA SER A 225 6.29 1.08 -18.57
C SER A 225 4.94 1.19 -19.25
N SER A 226 3.99 1.94 -18.67
CA SER A 226 2.70 2.23 -19.26
C SER A 226 2.81 3.22 -20.43
N GLU A 227 3.69 4.21 -20.33
CA GLU A 227 4.01 5.14 -21.43
C GLU A 227 4.66 4.40 -22.59
N ASP A 228 5.63 3.53 -22.31
CA ASP A 228 6.29 2.68 -23.29
C ASP A 228 5.30 1.72 -23.97
N ALA A 229 4.44 1.05 -23.19
CA ALA A 229 3.40 0.17 -23.72
C ALA A 229 2.38 0.93 -24.58
N ALA A 230 1.99 2.15 -24.18
CA ALA A 230 1.11 3.00 -24.97
C ALA A 230 1.76 3.42 -26.30
N SER A 231 3.06 3.76 -26.26
CA SER A 231 3.86 4.07 -27.46
C SER A 231 3.96 2.87 -28.39
N GLN A 232 4.30 1.69 -27.86
CA GLN A 232 4.35 0.44 -28.64
C GLN A 232 2.98 0.07 -29.21
N THR A 233 1.90 0.25 -28.46
CA THR A 233 0.53 0.01 -28.94
C THR A 233 0.17 0.95 -30.09
N LYS A 234 0.59 2.22 -30.01
CA LYS A 234 0.40 3.18 -31.11
C LYS A 234 1.17 2.75 -32.35
N ILE A 235 2.44 2.36 -32.22
CA ILE A 235 3.27 1.87 -33.33
C ILE A 235 2.63 0.62 -33.95
N LEU A 236 2.20 -0.34 -33.13
CA LEU A 236 1.54 -1.55 -33.59
C LEU A 236 0.23 -1.24 -34.33
N LYS A 237 -0.58 -0.31 -33.80
CA LYS A 237 -1.80 0.15 -34.46
C LYS A 237 -1.50 0.79 -35.81
N ASP A 238 -0.51 1.67 -35.89
CA ASP A 238 -0.16 2.37 -37.12
C ASP A 238 0.36 1.38 -38.18
N ALA A 239 1.20 0.41 -37.78
CA ALA A 239 1.65 -0.68 -38.63
C ALA A 239 0.48 -1.56 -39.12
N LEU A 240 -0.41 -1.96 -38.21
CA LEU A 240 -1.59 -2.76 -38.56
C LEU A 240 -2.52 -2.01 -39.54
N VAL A 241 -2.73 -0.71 -39.35
CA VAL A 241 -3.56 0.10 -40.26
C VAL A 241 -2.91 0.24 -41.63
N ALA A 242 -1.58 0.39 -41.68
CA ALA A 242 -0.84 0.42 -42.94
C ALA A 242 -0.96 -0.91 -43.70
N ASP A 243 -0.66 -2.04 -43.03
CA ASP A 243 -0.76 -3.38 -43.62
C ASP A 243 -2.20 -3.69 -44.06
N LEU A 244 -3.21 -3.36 -43.24
CA LEU A 244 -4.61 -3.58 -43.60
C LEU A 244 -5.01 -2.74 -44.83
N ARG A 245 -4.54 -1.48 -44.91
CA ARG A 245 -4.79 -0.63 -46.08
C ARG A 245 -4.13 -1.21 -47.32
N GLU A 246 -2.91 -1.70 -47.21
CA GLU A 246 -2.20 -2.35 -48.32
C GLU A 246 -2.94 -3.60 -48.80
N ILE A 247 -3.28 -4.51 -47.89
CA ILE A 247 -4.04 -5.73 -48.21
C ILE A 247 -5.40 -5.39 -48.85
N LEU A 248 -6.14 -4.42 -48.28
CA LEU A 248 -7.44 -4.02 -48.83
C LEU A 248 -7.31 -3.38 -50.22
N THR A 249 -6.26 -2.60 -50.45
CA THR A 249 -6.00 -1.99 -51.76
C THR A 249 -5.60 -3.06 -52.78
N GLU A 250 -4.72 -3.99 -52.40
CA GLU A 250 -4.31 -5.11 -53.26
C GLU A 250 -5.48 -6.04 -53.59
N LEU A 251 -6.34 -6.37 -52.62
CA LEU A 251 -7.56 -7.15 -52.84
C LEU A 251 -8.55 -6.41 -53.73
N ALA A 252 -8.76 -5.11 -53.51
CA ALA A 252 -9.62 -4.28 -54.35
C ALA A 252 -9.10 -4.23 -55.80
N ASP A 253 -7.80 -4.01 -55.99
CA ASP A 253 -7.17 -4.00 -57.32
C ASP A 253 -7.26 -5.36 -58.01
N ARG A 254 -7.01 -6.46 -57.30
CA ARG A 254 -7.20 -7.82 -57.84
C ARG A 254 -8.66 -8.08 -58.21
N GLN A 255 -9.62 -7.67 -57.39
CA GLN A 255 -11.04 -7.84 -57.67
C GLN A 255 -11.50 -6.99 -58.86
N ILE A 256 -11.05 -5.74 -58.96
CA ILE A 256 -11.33 -4.85 -60.10
C ILE A 256 -10.76 -5.48 -61.37
N ASN A 257 -9.49 -5.91 -61.36
CA ASN A 257 -8.86 -6.55 -62.52
C ASN A 257 -9.57 -7.84 -62.93
N ALA A 258 -9.95 -8.69 -61.97
CA ALA A 258 -10.73 -9.90 -62.24
C ALA A 258 -12.13 -9.59 -62.79
N THR A 259 -12.77 -8.52 -62.32
CA THR A 259 -14.07 -8.06 -62.81
C THR A 259 -13.96 -7.49 -64.22
N VAL A 260 -12.92 -6.71 -64.52
CA VAL A 260 -12.65 -6.19 -65.87
C VAL A 260 -12.37 -7.34 -66.84
N GLN A 261 -11.57 -8.34 -66.45
CA GLN A 261 -11.36 -9.53 -67.26
C GLN A 261 -12.67 -10.29 -67.51
N ARG A 262 -13.48 -10.52 -66.47
CA ARG A 262 -14.81 -11.12 -66.63
C ARG A 262 -15.73 -10.32 -67.53
N SER A 263 -15.74 -8.99 -67.42
CA SER A 263 -16.55 -8.12 -68.27
C SER A 263 -16.09 -8.17 -69.73
N ASN A 264 -14.79 -8.29 -69.99
CA ASN A 264 -14.25 -8.48 -71.34
C ASN A 264 -14.60 -9.88 -71.90
N GLU A 265 -14.52 -10.93 -71.08
CA GLU A 265 -14.98 -12.27 -71.43
C GLU A 265 -16.50 -12.31 -71.69
N LEU A 266 -17.29 -11.63 -70.86
CA LEU A 266 -18.72 -11.44 -71.09
C LEU A 266 -18.98 -10.67 -72.38
N GLY A 267 -18.25 -9.59 -72.63
CA GLY A 267 -18.38 -8.80 -73.86
C GLY A 267 -18.06 -9.63 -75.11
N THR A 268 -17.01 -10.45 -75.06
CA THR A 268 -16.64 -11.35 -76.17
C THR A 268 -17.63 -12.51 -76.32
N THR A 269 -18.12 -13.10 -75.22
CA THR A 269 -19.13 -14.16 -75.25
C THR A 269 -20.48 -13.65 -75.74
N ILE A 270 -20.90 -12.46 -75.30
CA ILE A 270 -22.13 -11.79 -75.76
C ILE A 270 -21.99 -11.41 -77.24
N ALA A 271 -20.85 -10.84 -77.66
CA ALA A 271 -20.60 -10.53 -79.07
C ALA A 271 -20.61 -11.79 -79.94
N GLY A 272 -20.01 -12.89 -79.47
CA GLY A 272 -20.04 -14.19 -80.13
C GLY A 272 -21.47 -14.74 -80.24
N ALA A 273 -22.21 -14.75 -79.13
CA ALA A 273 -23.60 -15.21 -79.09
C ALA A 273 -24.54 -14.33 -79.94
N LEU A 274 -24.35 -13.01 -79.97
CA LEU A 274 -25.08 -12.11 -80.88
C LEU A 274 -24.72 -12.40 -82.34
N THR A 275 -23.44 -12.65 -82.64
CA THR A 275 -23.01 -12.98 -84.00
C THR A 275 -23.64 -14.29 -84.45
N ASP A 276 -23.60 -15.33 -83.61
CA ASP A 276 -24.21 -16.63 -83.91
C ASP A 276 -25.75 -16.54 -84.00
N ALA A 277 -26.39 -15.80 -83.09
CA ALA A 277 -27.84 -15.61 -83.08
C ALA A 277 -28.35 -14.78 -84.27
N LEU A 278 -27.55 -13.83 -84.79
CA LEU A 278 -27.93 -13.00 -85.93
C LEU A 278 -27.56 -13.64 -87.28
N LYS A 279 -26.54 -14.50 -87.33
CA LYS A 279 -26.08 -15.16 -88.55
C LYS A 279 -27.14 -16.08 -89.16
N GLY A 280 -27.78 -16.93 -88.35
CA GLY A 280 -28.83 -17.85 -88.83
C GLY A 280 -30.03 -17.15 -89.48
N PRO A 281 -30.66 -16.17 -88.81
CA PRO A 281 -31.75 -15.37 -89.39
C PRO A 281 -31.33 -14.58 -90.64
N LEU A 282 -30.12 -14.00 -90.66
CA LEU A 282 -29.62 -13.28 -91.83
C LEU A 282 -29.39 -14.22 -93.04
N ASP A 283 -28.84 -15.41 -92.82
CA ASP A 283 -28.69 -16.42 -93.87
C ASP A 283 -30.05 -16.92 -94.38
N GLN A 284 -31.04 -17.09 -93.50
CA GLN A 284 -32.41 -17.45 -93.91
C GLN A 284 -33.09 -16.33 -94.71
N ILE A 285 -32.90 -15.06 -94.33
CA ILE A 285 -33.41 -13.91 -95.09
C ILE A 285 -32.71 -13.81 -96.45
N ALA A 286 -31.39 -13.98 -96.50
CA ALA A 286 -30.63 -14.01 -97.75
C ALA A 286 -31.08 -15.14 -98.68
N GLY A 287 -31.33 -16.33 -98.12
CA GLY A 287 -31.88 -17.48 -98.85
C GLY A 287 -33.29 -17.22 -99.39
N ALA A 288 -34.18 -16.67 -98.57
CA ALA A 288 -35.54 -16.33 -98.99
C ALA A 288 -35.56 -15.26 -100.09
N VAL A 289 -34.68 -14.24 -100.00
CA VAL A 289 -34.54 -13.20 -101.05
C VAL A 289 -33.97 -13.78 -102.34
N GLY A 290 -32.99 -14.70 -102.25
CA GLY A 290 -32.46 -15.40 -103.42
C GLY A 290 -33.51 -16.26 -104.13
N GLN A 291 -34.35 -16.97 -103.37
CA GLN A 291 -35.41 -17.82 -103.89
C GLN A 291 -36.54 -17.02 -104.54
N VAL A 292 -36.94 -15.90 -103.92
CA VAL A 292 -37.93 -14.96 -104.48
C VAL A 292 -37.43 -14.31 -105.79
N SER A 293 -36.12 -14.03 -105.90
CA SER A 293 -35.53 -13.52 -107.14
C SER A 293 -35.55 -14.54 -108.28
N GLN A 294 -35.45 -15.84 -108.00
CA GLN A 294 -35.49 -16.90 -109.01
C GLN A 294 -36.91 -17.17 -109.52
N ASP A 295 -37.91 -17.22 -108.63
CA ASP A 295 -39.29 -17.51 -109.02
C ASP A 295 -39.95 -16.38 -109.83
N GLN A 296 -39.64 -15.12 -109.52
CA GLN A 296 -40.14 -13.96 -110.28
C GLN A 296 -39.61 -13.90 -111.72
N SER A 297 -38.36 -14.33 -111.96
CA SER A 297 -37.77 -14.26 -113.30
C SER A 297 -38.42 -15.26 -114.28
N SER A 298 -38.79 -16.45 -113.80
CA SER A 298 -39.48 -17.45 -114.63
C SER A 298 -40.93 -17.05 -114.94
N ALA A 299 -41.64 -16.46 -113.97
CA ALA A 299 -43.01 -15.99 -114.14
C ALA A 299 -43.11 -14.84 -115.16
N VAL A 300 -42.17 -13.90 -115.11
CA VAL A 300 -42.08 -12.78 -116.07
C VAL A 300 -41.77 -13.27 -117.49
N THR A 301 -40.90 -14.27 -117.63
CA THR A 301 -40.57 -14.86 -118.93
C THR A 301 -41.77 -15.60 -119.53
N LYS A 302 -42.55 -16.30 -118.69
CA LYS A 302 -43.77 -17.00 -119.12
C LYS A 302 -44.87 -16.03 -119.56
N LEU A 303 -45.06 -14.93 -118.83
CA LEU A 303 -45.99 -13.85 -119.22
C LEU A 303 -45.58 -13.17 -120.54
N LEU A 304 -44.29 -12.88 -120.73
CA LEU A 304 -43.79 -12.33 -121.99
C LEU A 304 -43.98 -13.29 -123.17
N THR A 305 -43.84 -14.60 -122.93
CA THR A 305 -44.06 -15.63 -123.95
C THR A 305 -45.54 -15.76 -124.31
N ASP A 306 -46.44 -15.73 -123.33
CA ASP A 306 -47.90 -15.79 -123.57
C ASP A 306 -48.43 -14.55 -124.31
N VAL A 307 -47.89 -13.36 -123.99
CA VAL A 307 -48.26 -12.12 -124.72
C VAL A 307 -47.72 -12.15 -126.16
N LEU A 308 -46.50 -12.64 -126.38
CA LEU A 308 -45.95 -12.79 -127.73
C LEU A 308 -46.71 -13.83 -128.56
N ALA A 309 -47.16 -14.92 -127.93
CA ALA A 309 -48.02 -15.91 -128.58
C ALA A 309 -49.40 -15.32 -128.95
N SER A 310 -50.02 -14.52 -128.06
CA SER A 310 -51.33 -13.92 -128.32
C SER A 310 -51.33 -12.88 -129.45
N PHE A 311 -50.21 -12.19 -129.69
CA PHE A 311 -50.06 -11.29 -130.84
C PHE A 311 -49.87 -12.02 -132.19
N SER A 312 -49.32 -13.24 -132.17
CA SER A 312 -49.05 -14.01 -133.40
C SER A 312 -50.28 -14.68 -134.04
N VAL A 313 -51.40 -14.78 -133.30
CA VAL A 313 -52.65 -15.43 -133.76
C VAL A 313 -53.69 -14.41 -134.26
N GLY A 314 -53.50 -13.11 -133.99
CA GLY A 314 -54.49 -12.06 -134.30
C GLY A 314 -54.33 -11.34 -135.65
N ILE A 315 -53.38 -11.74 -136.51
CA ILE A 315 -53.18 -11.12 -137.83
C ILE A 315 -53.47 -12.14 -138.94
N ARG A 316 -54.76 -12.26 -139.29
CA ARG A 316 -55.23 -12.67 -140.61
C ARG A 316 -56.61 -12.08 -140.87
#